data_AF-A0A6M3JFA4-F1
#
_entry.id   AF-A0A6M3JFA4-F1
#
_cell.length_a   1.000
_cell.length_b   1.000
_cell.length_c   1.000
_cell.angle_alpha   90.00
_cell.angle_beta   90.00
_cell.angle_gamma   90.00
#
_symmetry.space_group_name_H-M   'P 1'
#
loop_
_entity.id
_entity.type
_entity.pdbx_description
1 polymer ?
#
loop_
_entity_poly.entity_id
_entity_poly.type
_entity_poly.pdbx_seq_one_letter_code
_entity_poly.pdbx_strand_id
1 'polypeptide(L)' 'MSLQFDLHDLVNGSGKQTNFTTMLLKLILKADSHNRELLRKGFPNAVDSVEIWNNTGAITDLDYD' A
#
# COMPACT_ATOMS: atom_id res chain seq x y z
N MET A 1 12.44 -3.03 5.91
CA MET A 1 11.89 -1.81 5.26
C MET A 1 10.55 -1.53 5.94
N SER A 2 10.10 -0.28 6.05
CA SER A 2 8.78 0.06 6.62
C SER A 2 7.81 0.41 5.47
N LEU A 3 6.53 0.05 5.64
CA LEU A 3 5.46 0.32 4.68
C LEU A 3 5.32 1.81 4.36
N GLN A 4 5.66 2.70 5.30
CA GLN A 4 5.65 4.15 5.04
C GLN A 4 6.64 4.56 3.95
N PHE A 5 7.87 4.03 3.99
CA PHE A 5 8.90 4.42 3.03
C PHE A 5 8.51 4.01 1.61
N ASP A 6 7.94 2.82 1.47
CA ASP A 6 7.46 2.30 0.18
C ASP A 6 6.26 3.09 -0.35
N LEU A 7 5.35 3.51 0.52
CA LEU A 7 4.18 4.31 0.14
C LEU A 7 4.57 5.77 -0.17
N HIS A 8 5.51 6.35 0.56
CA HIS A 8 6.07 7.68 0.30
C HIS A 8 6.80 7.74 -1.04
N ASP A 9 7.64 6.75 -1.34
CA ASP A 9 8.37 6.69 -2.60
C ASP A 9 7.45 6.38 -3.79
N LEU A 10 6.43 5.55 -3.60
CA LEU A 10 5.38 5.30 -4.59
C LEU A 10 4.70 6.61 -5.02
N VAL A 11 4.31 7.44 -4.06
CA VAL A 11 3.57 8.69 -4.28
C VAL A 11 4.48 9.77 -4.87
N ASN A 12 5.73 9.86 -4.41
CA ASN A 12 6.66 10.89 -4.85
C ASN A 12 7.47 10.51 -6.11
N GLY A 13 7.25 9.32 -6.67
CA GLY A 13 7.86 8.89 -7.94
C GLY A 13 9.38 8.67 -7.86
N SER A 14 9.94 8.56 -6.66
CA SER A 14 11.38 8.41 -6.45
C SER A 14 11.79 6.94 -6.60
N GLY A 15 12.23 6.60 -7.82
CA GLY A 15 12.93 5.34 -8.10
C GLY A 15 12.09 4.25 -8.77
N LYS A 16 12.75 3.47 -9.64
CA LYS A 16 12.22 2.21 -10.19
C LYS A 16 12.09 1.19 -9.06
N GLN A 17 11.10 1.36 -8.20
CA GLN A 17 10.84 0.45 -7.10
C GLN A 17 10.30 -0.88 -7.65
N THR A 18 11.14 -1.91 -7.57
CA THR A 18 10.89 -3.32 -7.94
C THR A 18 10.65 -4.20 -6.72
N ASN A 19 10.54 -3.63 -5.52
CA ASN A 19 10.23 -4.38 -4.32
C ASN A 19 8.77 -4.84 -4.31
N PHE A 20 8.57 -6.01 -3.69
CA PHE A 20 7.28 -6.70 -3.64
C PHE A 20 6.20 -5.80 -3.02
N THR A 21 6.52 -5.09 -1.94
CA THR A 21 5.60 -4.19 -1.24
C THR A 21 5.07 -3.09 -2.15
N THR A 22 5.92 -2.41 -2.92
CA THR A 22 5.46 -1.36 -3.82
C THR A 22 4.59 -1.90 -4.95
N MET A 23 4.87 -3.10 -5.47
CA MET A 23 3.96 -3.75 -6.42
C MET A 23 2.63 -4.14 -5.77
N LEU A 24 2.65 -4.61 -4.53
CA LEU A 24 1.44 -4.93 -3.75
C LEU A 24 0.59 -3.67 -3.50
N LEU A 25 1.21 -2.55 -3.10
CA LEU A 25 0.51 -1.28 -2.91
C LEU A 25 -0.11 -0.77 -4.21
N LYS A 26 0.60 -0.87 -5.35
CA LYS A 26 0.05 -0.56 -6.68
C LYS A 26 -1.13 -1.45 -7.04
N LEU A 27 -1.05 -2.74 -6.71
CA LEU A 27 -2.13 -3.70 -6.95
C LEU A 27 -3.36 -3.34 -6.12
N ILE A 28 -3.19 -3.02 -4.84
CA ILE A 28 -4.28 -2.62 -3.93
C ILE A 28 -4.94 -1.30 -4.40
N LEU A 29 -4.14 -0.33 -4.86
CA LEU A 29 -4.64 0.93 -5.41
C LEU A 29 -5.49 0.72 -6.67
N LYS A 30 -5.12 -0.25 -7.51
CA LYS A 30 -5.83 -0.55 -8.76
C LYS A 30 -6.97 -1.56 -8.58
N ALA A 31 -7.00 -2.30 -7.47
CA ALA A 31 -8.02 -3.29 -7.19
C ALA A 31 -9.41 -2.66 -7.02
N ASP A 32 -10.42 -3.31 -7.59
CA ASP A 32 -11.83 -3.03 -7.30
C ASP A 32 -12.21 -3.47 -5.86
N SER A 33 -13.42 -3.14 -5.44
CA SER A 33 -13.91 -3.44 -4.08
C SER A 33 -13.85 -4.92 -3.73
N HIS A 34 -14.12 -5.81 -4.69
CA HIS A 34 -14.09 -7.25 -4.49
C HIS A 34 -12.65 -7.78 -4.31
N ASN A 35 -11.76 -7.37 -5.21
CA ASN A 35 -10.34 -7.75 -5.15
C ASN A 35 -9.64 -7.15 -3.93
N ARG A 36 -10.05 -5.97 -3.48
CA ARG A 36 -9.54 -5.36 -2.25
C ARG A 36 -9.91 -6.16 -1.00
N GLU A 37 -11.14 -6.68 -0.92
CA GLU A 37 -11.53 -7.59 0.18
C GLU A 37 -10.71 -8.89 0.19
N LEU A 38 -10.41 -9.44 -0.99
CA LEU A 38 -9.54 -10.62 -1.10
C LEU A 38 -8.11 -10.31 -0.65
N LEU A 39 -7.56 -9.17 -1.07
CA LEU A 39 -6.23 -8.72 -0.66
C LEU A 39 -6.16 -8.45 0.85
N ARG A 40 -7.22 -7.90 1.45
CA ARG A 40 -7.31 -7.65 2.90
C ARG A 40 -7.20 -8.94 3.72
N LYS A 41 -7.63 -10.09 3.19
CA LYS A 41 -7.48 -11.38 3.88
C LYS A 41 -6.03 -11.86 3.95
N GLY A 42 -5.19 -11.47 2.99
CA GLY A 42 -3.78 -11.85 2.93
C GLY A 42 -2.81 -10.79 3.46
N PHE A 43 -3.16 -9.51 3.29
CA PHE A 43 -2.33 -8.36 3.62
C PHE A 43 -3.18 -7.22 4.21
N PRO A 44 -3.79 -7.42 5.40
CA PRO A 44 -4.69 -6.44 5.99
C PRO A 44 -4.01 -5.08 6.23
N ASN A 45 -2.78 -5.05 6.78
CA ASN A 45 -2.09 -3.79 7.06
C ASN A 45 -1.77 -3.01 5.79
N ALA A 46 -1.40 -3.69 4.70
CA ALA A 46 -1.12 -3.03 3.43
C ALA A 46 -2.38 -2.41 2.81
N VAL A 47 -3.53 -3.08 2.94
CA VAL A 47 -4.82 -2.53 2.47
C VAL A 47 -5.22 -1.32 3.31
N ASP A 48 -5.08 -1.41 4.62
CA ASP A 48 -5.46 -0.32 5.53
C ASP A 48 -4.54 0.89 5.36
N SER A 49 -3.23 0.70 5.15
CA SER A 49 -2.31 1.79 4.78
C SER A 49 -2.75 2.53 3.52
N VAL A 50 -3.18 1.80 2.48
CA VAL A 50 -3.65 2.40 1.22
C VAL A 50 -5.00 3.09 1.41
N GLU A 51 -5.92 2.53 2.19
CA GLU A 51 -7.21 3.16 2.46
C GLU A 51 -7.08 4.43 3.30
N ILE A 52 -6.22 4.42 4.34
CA ILE A 52 -5.91 5.61 5.13
C ILE A 52 -5.30 6.68 4.24
N TRP A 53 -4.33 6.32 3.40
CA TRP A 53 -3.72 7.25 2.46
C TRP A 53 -4.74 7.82 1.47
N ASN A 54 -5.61 6.99 0.88
CA ASN A 54 -6.61 7.43 -0.08
C ASN A 54 -7.66 8.37 0.54
N ASN A 55 -7.99 8.18 1.83
CA ASN A 55 -8.99 8.99 2.52
C ASN A 55 -8.42 10.27 3.16
N THR A 56 -7.17 10.26 3.59
CA THR A 56 -6.58 11.36 4.40
C THR A 56 -5.36 12.02 3.76
N GLY A 57 -4.73 11.39 2.78
CA GLY A 57 -3.42 11.77 2.25
C GLY A 57 -2.26 11.50 3.22
N ALA A 58 -2.52 10.99 4.43
CA ALA A 58 -1.50 10.71 5.43
C ALA A 58 -0.89 9.32 5.20
N ILE A 59 0.44 9.25 5.32
CA ILE A 59 1.20 8.02 5.22
C ILE A 59 1.38 7.48 6.65
N THR A 60 0.82 6.31 6.94
CA THR A 60 0.77 5.71 8.28
C THR A 60 1.79 4.57 8.42
N ASP A 61 2.46 4.47 9.58
CA ASP A 61 3.41 3.39 9.91
C ASP A 61 2.62 2.23 10.44
N LEU A 62 2.18 1.37 9.53
CA LEU A 62 1.73 0.05 9.88
C LEU A 62 2.89 -0.92 9.65
N ASP A 63 3.10 -1.81 10.60
CA ASP A 63 4.10 -2.86 10.48
C ASP A 63 3.70 -3.86 9.39
N TYR A 64 4.71 -4.53 8.84
CA TYR A 64 4.49 -5.66 7.93
C TYR A 64 3.84 -6.82 8.68
N ASP A 65 2.75 -7.35 8.12
CA ASP A 65 2.14 -8.62 8.56
C ASP A 65 3.03 -9.83 8.28
#